data_AF-A0A8E2FCE4-F1
#
_entry.id   AF-A0A8E2FCE4-F1
#
_cell.length_a   1.000
_cell.length_b   1.000
_cell.length_c   1.000
_cell.angle_alpha   90.00
_cell.angle_beta   90.00
_cell.angle_gamma   90.00
#
_symmetry.space_group_name_H-M   'P 1'
#
loop_
_entity.id
_entity.type
_entity.pdbx_description
1 polymer ?
#
loop_
_entity_poly.entity_id
_entity_poly.type
_entity_poly.pdbx_seq_one_letter_code
_entity_poly.pdbx_strand_id
1 'polypeptide(L)'
;LDGGGIRAYSSLLILHNLMKEVAALEHEETTEFLPCHYFDYVAGTSTGGLIAMMLGRMRMSVDKCLSEFIKLKERNLNKGRLSTHYYVLPRKKRTWPNAAYGKAFEALFDSHIDTGAETQYEKAGFKSEPGRCKT
;
A
#
# COMPACT_ATOMS: atom_id res chain seq x y z
N LEU A 1 -9.53 2.46 3.84
CA LEU A 1 -8.28 3.25 3.75
C LEU A 1 -8.56 4.60 3.14
N ASP A 2 -8.40 5.67 3.91
CA ASP A 2 -8.76 7.01 3.46
C ASP A 2 -7.72 7.65 2.55
N GLY A 3 -8.22 8.39 1.56
CA GLY A 3 -7.40 9.21 0.68
C GLY A 3 -6.82 10.43 1.39
N GLY A 4 -5.73 10.97 0.86
CA GLY A 4 -5.10 12.18 1.43
C GLY A 4 -3.71 12.48 0.91
N GLY A 5 -3.31 11.89 -0.22
CA GLY A 5 -1.92 11.94 -0.69
C GLY A 5 -0.99 11.33 0.35
N ILE A 6 0.04 12.08 0.74
CA ILE A 6 1.05 11.61 1.70
C ILE A 6 0.48 11.24 3.07
N ARG A 7 -0.68 11.80 3.45
CA ARG A 7 -1.30 11.50 4.76
C ARG A 7 -1.77 10.05 4.87
N ALA A 8 -2.08 9.39 3.76
CA ALA A 8 -2.46 7.98 3.73
C ALA A 8 -1.34 7.06 4.27
N TYR A 9 -0.09 7.55 4.32
CA TYR A 9 1.03 6.86 4.95
C TYR A 9 0.78 6.56 6.44
N SER A 10 0.08 7.44 7.15
CA SER A 10 -0.27 7.22 8.57
C SER A 10 -1.16 6.00 8.76
N SER A 11 -2.22 5.86 7.95
CA SER A 11 -3.10 4.69 7.96
C SER A 11 -2.35 3.41 7.60
N LEU A 12 -1.39 3.49 6.67
CA LEU A 12 -0.56 2.34 6.29
C LEU A 12 0.40 1.92 7.42
N LEU A 13 0.96 2.88 8.18
CA LEU A 13 1.78 2.58 9.37
C LEU A 13 0.96 1.96 10.51
N ILE A 14 -0.28 2.42 10.70
CA ILE A 14 -1.18 1.80 11.68
C ILE A 14 -1.45 0.35 11.29
N LEU A 15 -1.77 0.11 10.02
CA LEU A 15 -1.96 -1.25 9.50
C LEU A 15 -0.69 -2.10 9.63
N HIS A 16 0.49 -1.49 9.43
CA HIS A 16 1.77 -2.18 9.60
C HIS A 16 1.97 -2.72 11.02
N ASN A 17 1.77 -1.85 12.01
CA ASN A 17 1.88 -2.25 13.40
C ASN A 17 0.83 -3.30 13.77
N LEU A 18 -0.40 -3.16 13.26
CA LEU A 18 -1.44 -4.17 13.47
C LEU A 18 -1.02 -5.55 12.95
N MET A 19 -0.50 -5.62 11.72
CA MET A 19 -0.07 -6.89 11.14
C MET A 19 1.13 -7.50 11.88
N LYS A 20 2.01 -6.68 12.47
CA LYS A 20 3.09 -7.17 13.33
C LYS A 20 2.58 -7.80 14.62
N GLU A 21 1.59 -7.18 15.26
CA GLU A 21 0.96 -7.76 16.45
C GLU A 21 0.27 -9.09 16.11
N VAL A 22 -0.43 -9.17 14.96
CA VAL A 22 -1.02 -10.42 14.47
C VAL A 22 0.03 -11.50 14.28
N ALA A 23 1.16 -11.18 13.62
CA ALA A 23 2.24 -12.13 13.42
C ALA A 23 2.84 -12.62 14.76
N ALA A 24 2.97 -11.73 15.75
CA ALA A 24 3.44 -12.08 17.08
C ALA A 24 2.48 -13.03 17.82
N LEU A 25 1.17 -12.84 17.66
CA LEU A 25 0.13 -13.66 18.29
C LEU A 25 -0.02 -15.06 17.65
N GLU A 26 0.16 -15.17 16.34
CA GLU A 26 0.12 -16.49 15.67
C GLU A 26 1.34 -17.36 16.04
N HIS A 27 2.42 -16.77 16.57
CA HIS A 27 3.66 -17.43 17.02
C HIS A 27 4.27 -18.36 15.96
N GLU A 28 4.25 -17.95 14.69
CA GLU A 28 4.86 -18.70 13.59
C GLU A 28 5.93 -17.80 12.94
N GLU A 29 7.21 -18.12 13.17
CA GLU A 29 8.34 -17.31 12.66
C GLU A 29 8.57 -17.50 11.14
N THR A 30 7.95 -18.51 10.54
CA THR A 30 8.28 -18.98 9.18
C THR A 30 7.34 -18.46 8.09
N THR A 31 6.23 -17.82 8.46
CA THR A 31 5.15 -17.44 7.54
C THR A 31 4.92 -15.92 7.54
N GLU A 32 4.93 -15.32 6.34
CA GLU A 32 4.60 -13.90 6.18
C GLU A 32 3.07 -13.74 6.16
N PHE A 33 2.53 -13.14 7.22
CA PHE A 33 1.10 -12.84 7.35
C PHE A 33 0.73 -11.60 6.55
N LEU A 34 -0.16 -11.76 5.57
CA LEU A 34 -0.58 -10.71 4.66
C LEU A 34 -1.95 -10.15 5.05
N PRO A 35 -2.23 -8.87 4.75
CA PRO A 35 -3.57 -8.31 4.99
C PRO A 35 -4.69 -9.11 4.31
N CYS A 36 -4.47 -9.64 3.10
CA CYS A 36 -5.47 -10.43 2.39
C CYS A 36 -5.81 -11.78 3.06
N HIS A 37 -5.05 -12.19 4.09
CA HIS A 37 -5.37 -13.37 4.88
C HIS A 37 -6.42 -13.08 5.98
N TYR A 38 -6.49 -11.84 6.46
CA TYR A 38 -7.34 -11.45 7.60
C TYR A 38 -8.49 -10.54 7.20
N PHE A 39 -8.36 -9.81 6.09
CA PHE A 39 -9.38 -8.91 5.58
C PHE A 39 -9.99 -9.48 4.31
N ASP A 40 -11.28 -9.81 4.35
CA ASP A 40 -12.02 -10.23 3.15
C ASP A 40 -12.14 -9.07 2.16
N TYR A 41 -12.32 -7.86 2.69
CA TYR A 41 -12.45 -6.65 1.92
C TYR A 41 -11.42 -5.62 2.33
N VAL A 42 -10.64 -5.20 1.34
CA VAL A 42 -9.75 -4.04 1.45
C VAL A 42 -10.26 -2.98 0.49
N ALA A 43 -10.78 -1.88 1.05
CA ALA A 43 -11.31 -0.77 0.27
C ALA A 43 -10.61 0.55 0.64
N GLY A 44 -10.51 1.45 -0.33
CA GLY A 44 -9.99 2.78 -0.11
C GLY A 44 -10.29 3.77 -1.22
N THR A 45 -10.20 5.06 -0.91
CA THR A 45 -10.50 6.15 -1.85
C THR A 45 -9.24 6.92 -2.23
N SER A 46 -9.13 7.36 -3.49
CA SER A 46 -7.95 8.09 -4.00
C SER A 46 -6.64 7.33 -3.71
N THR A 47 -5.68 7.93 -3.01
CA THR A 47 -4.43 7.28 -2.58
C THR A 47 -4.67 6.03 -1.75
N GLY A 48 -5.73 5.98 -0.95
CA GLY A 48 -6.11 4.79 -0.19
C GLY A 48 -6.60 3.65 -1.09
N GLY A 49 -7.13 3.93 -2.28
CA GLY A 49 -7.53 2.92 -3.27
C GLY A 49 -6.34 2.23 -3.91
N LEU A 50 -5.27 2.98 -4.21
CA LEU A 50 -3.98 2.43 -4.66
C LEU A 50 -3.42 1.47 -3.59
N ILE A 51 -3.41 1.89 -2.32
CA ILE A 51 -2.95 1.05 -1.20
C ILE A 51 -3.84 -0.19 -1.07
N ALA A 52 -5.16 -0.03 -1.15
CA ALA A 52 -6.10 -1.14 -1.10
C ALA A 52 -5.85 -2.18 -2.21
N MET A 53 -5.54 -1.72 -3.42
CA MET A 53 -5.21 -2.58 -4.54
C MET A 53 -3.87 -3.33 -4.37
N MET A 54 -2.84 -2.64 -3.86
CA MET A 54 -1.53 -3.27 -3.55
C MET A 54 -1.65 -4.37 -2.49
N LEU A 55 -2.40 -4.12 -1.43
CA LEU A 55 -2.56 -5.08 -0.33
C LEU A 55 -3.56 -6.19 -0.67
N GLY A 56 -4.63 -5.87 -1.37
CA GLY A 56 -5.68 -6.82 -1.71
C GLY A 56 -5.38 -7.61 -2.99
N ARG A 57 -5.34 -6.94 -4.14
CA ARG A 57 -5.28 -7.61 -5.44
C ARG A 57 -3.88 -8.10 -5.80
N MET A 58 -2.87 -7.31 -5.46
CA MET A 58 -1.45 -7.66 -5.65
C MET A 58 -0.88 -8.43 -4.44
N ARG A 59 -1.69 -8.68 -3.41
CA ARG A 59 -1.32 -9.47 -2.21
C ARG A 59 0.06 -9.11 -1.66
N MET A 60 0.39 -7.82 -1.62
CA MET A 60 1.66 -7.34 -1.08
C MET A 60 1.62 -7.33 0.45
N SER A 61 2.75 -7.63 1.08
CA SER A 61 2.92 -7.34 2.49
C SER A 61 2.91 -5.83 2.75
N VAL A 62 2.61 -5.46 3.99
CA VAL A 62 2.51 -4.05 4.36
C VAL A 62 3.86 -3.34 4.19
N ASP A 63 4.97 -4.00 4.51
CA ASP A 63 6.32 -3.49 4.29
C ASP A 63 6.60 -3.21 2.81
N LYS A 64 6.29 -4.16 1.93
CA LYS A 64 6.49 -3.99 0.48
C LYS A 64 5.63 -2.85 -0.04
N CYS A 65 4.36 -2.80 0.35
CA CYS A 65 3.45 -1.72 0.03
C CYS A 65 3.97 -0.35 0.49
N LEU A 66 4.55 -0.27 1.70
CA LEU A 66 5.14 0.95 2.25
C LEU A 66 6.32 1.44 1.39
N SER A 67 7.20 0.51 0.99
CA SER A 67 8.35 0.81 0.14
C SER A 67 7.94 1.30 -1.25
N GLU A 68 6.96 0.65 -1.88
CA GLU A 68 6.44 1.05 -3.19
C GLU A 68 5.70 2.39 -3.10
N PHE A 69 4.96 2.63 -2.02
CA PHE A 69 4.31 3.91 -1.79
C PHE A 69 5.31 5.07 -1.73
N ILE A 70 6.46 4.87 -1.08
CA ILE A 70 7.55 5.86 -1.03
C ILE A 70 8.18 6.07 -2.42
N LYS A 71 8.46 4.99 -3.16
CA LYS A 71 9.00 5.09 -4.52
C LYS A 71 8.04 5.82 -5.47
N LEU A 72 6.76 5.49 -5.43
CA LEU A 72 5.72 6.17 -6.20
C LEU A 72 5.63 7.64 -5.84
N LYS A 73 5.74 7.97 -4.55
CA LYS A 73 5.82 9.35 -4.08
C LYS A 73 7.05 10.06 -4.66
N GLU A 74 8.25 9.49 -4.58
CA GLU A 74 9.49 10.12 -5.04
C GLU A 74 9.51 10.35 -6.55
N ARG A 75 9.09 9.36 -7.34
CA ARG A 75 8.94 9.49 -8.81
C ARG A 75 8.00 10.63 -9.20
N ASN A 76 7.01 10.93 -8.36
CA ASN A 76 5.96 11.91 -8.66
C ASN A 76 6.12 13.27 -7.94
N LEU A 77 6.91 13.36 -6.86
CA LEU A 77 7.09 14.61 -6.09
C LEU A 77 8.22 15.51 -6.58
N ASN A 78 9.16 15.01 -7.38
CA ASN A 78 10.36 15.77 -7.78
C ASN A 78 10.15 16.81 -8.90
N LYS A 79 8.92 17.09 -9.33
CA LYS A 79 8.64 18.27 -10.16
C LYS A 79 8.46 19.52 -9.30
N GLY A 80 9.59 20.14 -8.95
CA GLY A 80 9.71 21.57 -8.59
C GLY A 80 9.55 21.90 -7.10
N ARG A 81 10.65 21.87 -6.36
CA ARG A 81 10.84 22.59 -5.10
C ARG A 81 12.01 23.57 -5.29
N LEU A 82 11.75 24.70 -5.93
CA LEU A 82 12.57 25.88 -5.70
C LEU A 82 11.91 26.66 -4.56
N SER A 83 12.69 26.80 -3.48
CA SER A 83 12.38 27.59 -2.30
C SER A 83 11.81 28.95 -2.69
N THR A 84 10.54 29.18 -2.39
CA THR A 84 9.91 30.51 -2.40
C THR A 84 9.62 30.89 -0.95
N HIS A 85 10.68 31.09 -0.17
CA HIS A 85 10.59 31.42 1.25
C HIS A 85 10.26 32.89 1.54
N TYR A 86 9.89 33.70 0.53
CA TYR A 86 9.72 35.15 0.69
C TYR A 86 8.40 35.75 0.21
N TYR A 87 7.48 34.96 -0.36
CA TYR A 87 6.21 35.53 -0.82
C TYR A 87 5.02 34.62 -0.51
N VAL A 88 4.03 35.16 0.20
CA VAL A 88 2.68 34.60 0.36
C VAL A 88 1.94 34.76 -0.98
N LEU A 89 2.38 34.04 -2.01
CA LEU A 89 1.65 33.96 -3.27
C LEU A 89 0.48 32.96 -3.12
N PRO A 90 -0.67 33.21 -3.75
CA PRO A 90 -1.80 32.29 -3.74
C PRO A 90 -1.34 30.93 -4.27
N ARG A 91 -1.45 29.91 -3.41
CA ARG A 91 -1.05 28.53 -3.74
C ARG A 91 -1.88 28.03 -4.92
N LYS A 92 -1.24 27.88 -6.09
CA LYS A 92 -1.84 27.13 -7.20
C LYS A 92 -2.17 25.73 -6.67
N LYS A 93 -3.44 25.32 -6.73
CA LYS A 93 -3.83 23.94 -6.41
C LYS A 93 -3.01 23.02 -7.31
N ARG A 94 -2.09 22.24 -6.73
CA ARG A 94 -1.35 21.20 -7.46
C ARG A 94 -2.36 20.12 -7.82
N THR A 95 -2.93 20.22 -9.01
CA THR A 95 -3.67 19.13 -9.63
C THR A 95 -2.66 18.12 -10.13
N TRP A 96 -2.78 16.88 -9.67
CA TRP A 96 -1.92 15.81 -10.12
C TRP A 96 -2.23 15.49 -11.59
N PRO A 97 -1.23 15.42 -12.49
CA PRO A 97 -1.48 15.02 -13.87
C PRO A 97 -1.86 13.54 -13.88
N ASN A 98 -3.08 13.22 -14.32
CA ASN A 98 -3.59 11.84 -14.41
C ASN A 98 -2.64 10.90 -15.17
N ALA A 99 -1.96 11.40 -16.20
CA ALA A 99 -0.98 10.65 -16.98
C ALA A 99 0.26 10.21 -16.18
N ALA A 100 0.69 11.01 -15.18
CA ALA A 100 1.82 10.64 -14.31
C ALA A 100 1.41 9.53 -13.34
N TYR A 101 0.17 9.56 -12.84
CA TYR A 101 -0.39 8.46 -12.08
C TYR A 101 -0.49 7.19 -12.92
N GLY A 102 -1.07 7.27 -14.12
CA GLY A 102 -1.20 6.12 -15.03
C GLY A 102 0.13 5.39 -15.26
N LYS A 103 1.20 6.11 -15.62
CA LYS A 103 2.53 5.51 -15.80
C LYS A 103 3.12 4.90 -14.54
N ALA A 104 2.89 5.52 -13.39
CA ALA A 104 3.37 5.01 -12.12
C ALA A 104 2.62 3.74 -11.70
N PHE A 105 1.33 3.67 -12.02
CA PHE A 105 0.51 2.46 -11.88
C PHE A 105 0.98 1.34 -12.81
N GLU A 106 1.18 1.61 -14.10
CA GLU A 106 1.68 0.63 -15.07
C GLU A 106 3.02 0.03 -14.61
N ALA A 107 3.98 0.89 -14.24
CA ALA A 107 5.27 0.43 -13.74
C ALA A 107 5.18 -0.43 -12.46
N LEU A 108 4.21 -0.13 -11.58
CA LEU A 108 3.96 -0.93 -10.39
C LEU A 108 3.41 -2.32 -10.78
N PHE A 109 2.44 -2.37 -11.70
CA PHE A 109 1.87 -3.62 -12.19
C PHE A 109 2.91 -4.47 -12.91
N ASP A 110 3.69 -3.89 -13.81
CA ASP A 110 4.73 -4.59 -14.56
C ASP A 110 5.76 -5.21 -13.61
N SER A 111 6.18 -4.45 -12.59
CA SER A 111 7.14 -4.95 -11.58
C SER A 111 6.61 -6.12 -10.74
N HIS A 112 5.29 -6.32 -10.74
CA HIS A 112 4.63 -7.34 -9.94
C HIS A 112 4.17 -8.56 -10.73
N ILE A 113 3.83 -8.41 -12.02
CA ILE A 113 3.43 -9.50 -12.91
C ILE A 113 4.59 -10.51 -13.13
N ASP A 114 5.85 -10.05 -13.09
CA ASP A 114 7.03 -10.91 -13.25
C ASP A 114 7.41 -11.72 -11.99
N THR A 115 6.94 -11.30 -10.81
CA THR A 115 7.04 -12.13 -9.61
C THR A 115 5.89 -13.12 -9.64
N GLY A 116 6.13 -14.38 -10.03
CA GLY A 116 5.17 -15.49 -10.06
C GLY A 116 4.51 -15.77 -8.70
N ALA A 117 3.63 -14.86 -8.30
CA ALA A 117 3.19 -14.66 -6.93
C ALA A 117 2.17 -15.71 -6.48
N GLU A 118 1.49 -16.39 -7.41
CA GLU A 118 0.40 -17.31 -7.08
C GLU A 118 0.80 -18.50 -6.18
N THR A 119 2.08 -18.88 -6.12
CA THR A 119 2.53 -20.11 -5.41
C THR A 119 3.03 -19.93 -3.97
N GLN A 120 3.18 -18.70 -3.45
CA GLN A 120 3.73 -18.50 -2.09
C GLN A 120 2.67 -18.21 -1.02
N TYR A 121 1.44 -17.86 -1.39
CA TYR A 121 0.44 -17.31 -0.47
C TYR A 121 -0.40 -18.33 0.33
N GLU A 122 -0.40 -19.59 -0.09
CA GLU A 122 -1.11 -20.68 0.60
C GLU A 122 -0.30 -21.30 1.75
N LYS A 123 0.94 -20.81 1.97
CA LYS A 123 1.84 -21.38 2.98
C LYS A 123 1.57 -20.91 4.41
N ALA A 124 0.69 -19.94 4.63
CA ALA A 124 0.39 -19.44 5.98
C ALA A 124 -0.45 -20.46 6.75
N GLY A 125 0.10 -21.01 7.84
CA GLY A 125 -0.60 -21.87 8.78
C GLY A 125 -1.30 -21.02 9.84
N PHE A 126 -2.60 -20.79 9.71
CA PHE A 126 -3.36 -20.08 10.74
C PHE A 126 -3.67 -21.03 11.90
N LYS A 127 -3.45 -20.59 13.15
CA LYS A 127 -3.92 -21.35 14.32
C LYS A 127 -5.44 -21.29 14.44
N SER A 128 -6.04 -20.21 13.99
CA SER A 128 -7.47 -20.11 13.79
C SER A 128 -7.85 -20.71 12.44
N GLU A 129 -8.93 -21.50 12.35
CA GLU A 129 -9.32 -22.05 11.05
C GLU A 129 -9.58 -20.92 10.02
N PRO A 130 -8.95 -20.98 8.83
CA PRO A 130 -9.22 -20.02 7.77
C PRO A 130 -10.72 -20.04 7.43
N GLY A 131 -11.37 -18.87 7.39
CA GLY A 131 -12.78 -18.76 7.01
C GLY A 131 -13.80 -18.53 8.13
N ARG A 132 -13.39 -18.05 9.32
CA ARG A 132 -14.34 -17.35 10.21
C ARG A 132 -14.80 -16.01 9.64
N CYS A 133 -14.01 -15.43 8.75
CA CYS A 133 -14.41 -14.33 7.90
C CYS A 133 -14.84 -14.95 6.56
N LYS A 134 -16.16 -15.13 6.40
CA LYS A 134 -16.79 -15.49 5.13
C LYS A 134 -17.40 -14.22 4.57
N THR A 135 -16.81 -13.68 3.52
CA THR A 135 -17.53 -12.88 2.53
C THR A 135 -17.01 -13.18 1.14
#